data_AF-A0A0D6PC81-F1
#
_entry.id   AF-A0A0D6PC81-F1
#
_cell.length_a   1.000
_cell.length_b   1.000
_cell.length_c   1.000
_cell.angle_alpha   90.00
_cell.angle_beta   90.00
_cell.angle_gamma   90.00
#
_symmetry.space_group_name_H-M   'P 1'
#
loop_
_entity.id
_entity.type
_entity.pdbx_description
1 polymer ?
#
loop_
_entity_poly.entity_id
_entity_poly.type
_entity_poly.pdbx_seq_one_letter_code
_entity_poly.pdbx_strand_id
1 'polypeptide(L)' 'MSDALNNGRSFRGLTVVDDSMREYLALVADTSLSGERLGRELNQIGERPAIS' A
#
# COMPACT_ATOMS: atom_id res chain seq x y z
N MET A 1 4.95 16.08 -13.21
CA MET A 1 5.89 15.76 -12.10
C MET A 1 5.79 14.25 -11.90
N SER A 2 6.87 13.51 -12.17
CA SER A 2 6.88 12.05 -12.18
C SER A 2 7.96 11.59 -11.19
N ASP A 3 7.55 10.91 -10.12
CA ASP A 3 8.46 10.33 -9.13
C ASP A 3 9.11 9.06 -9.71
N ALA A 4 10.13 9.25 -10.54
CA ALA A 4 10.96 8.17 -11.04
C ALA A 4 12.27 8.13 -10.24
N LEU A 5 12.63 6.94 -9.74
CA LEU A 5 13.94 6.72 -9.14
C LEU A 5 15.03 6.81 -10.22
N ASN A 6 16.28 7.03 -9.81
CA ASN A 6 17.44 7.28 -10.67
C ASN A 6 17.70 6.20 -11.76
N ASN A 7 17.01 5.05 -11.69
CA ASN A 7 17.05 3.94 -12.65
C ASN A 7 15.82 3.86 -13.58
N GLY A 8 15.00 4.90 -13.66
CA GLY A 8 13.83 4.96 -14.55
C GLY A 8 12.60 4.19 -14.06
N ARG A 9 12.65 3.60 -12.87
CA ARG A 9 11.49 2.93 -12.27
C ARG A 9 10.62 3.97 -11.56
N SER A 10 9.36 4.06 -11.97
CA SER A 10 8.36 4.86 -11.26
C SER A 10 8.09 4.25 -9.89
N PHE A 11 8.10 5.10 -8.87
CA PHE A 11 7.60 4.74 -7.55
C PHE A 11 6.07 4.89 -7.52
N ARG A 12 5.36 3.93 -6.94
CA ARG A 12 3.91 3.94 -6.75
C ARG A 12 3.61 3.49 -5.32
N GLY A 13 2.84 4.28 -4.59
CA GLY A 13 2.31 3.91 -3.28
C GLY A 13 0.88 3.40 -3.40
N LEU A 14 0.56 2.30 -2.72
CA LEU A 14 -0.82 1.93 -2.42
C LEU A 14 -1.12 2.33 -0.97
N THR A 15 -2.15 3.14 -0.82
CA THR A 15 -2.67 3.57 0.47
C THR A 15 -3.97 2.84 0.76
N VAL A 16 -4.04 2.20 1.93
CA VAL A 16 -5.28 1.60 2.45
C VAL A 16 -5.80 2.50 3.57
N VAL A 17 -7.03 2.97 3.42
CA VAL A 17 -7.73 3.84 4.36
C VAL A 17 -9.01 3.13 4.78
N ASP A 18 -9.31 3.17 6.08
CA ASP A 18 -10.64 2.83 6.57
C ASP A 18 -11.58 4.01 6.30
N ASP A 19 -12.64 3.79 5.51
CA ASP A 19 -13.60 4.85 5.19
C ASP A 19 -14.44 5.26 6.41
N SER A 20 -14.60 4.35 7.38
CA SER A 20 -15.55 4.51 8.47
C SER A 20 -15.00 5.40 9.58
N MET A 21 -13.73 5.22 9.94
CA MET A 21 -13.03 6.03 10.94
C MET A 21 -12.08 7.07 10.32
N ARG A 22 -11.95 7.08 8.99
CA ARG A 22 -10.98 7.90 8.23
C ARG A 22 -9.53 7.65 8.67
N GLU A 23 -9.23 6.43 9.10
CA GLU A 23 -7.91 6.05 9.58
C GLU A 23 -7.03 5.49 8.46
N TYR A 24 -5.73 5.77 8.57
CA TYR A 24 -4.74 5.28 7.64
C TYR A 24 -4.26 3.88 8.08
N LEU A 25 -4.71 2.84 7.40
CA LEU A 25 -4.43 1.45 7.79
C LEU A 25 -3.05 0.96 7.31
N ALA A 26 -2.62 1.36 6.10
CA ALA A 26 -1.33 0.94 5.54
C ALA A 26 -0.84 1.77 4.35
N LEU A 27 0.49 1.88 4.20
CA LEU A 27 1.18 2.38 3.01
C LEU A 27 2.09 1.29 2.47
N VAL A 28 1.84 0.84 1.23
CA VAL A 28 2.74 -0.06 0.52
C VAL A 28 3.45 0.72 -0.56
N ALA A 29 4.71 1.01 -0.33
CA ALA A 29 5.63 1.62 -1.27
C ALA A 29 6.18 0.57 -2.26
N ASP A 30 6.03 0.78 -3.56
CA ASP A 30 6.66 -0.11 -4.56
C ASP A 30 7.15 0.62 -5.81
N THR A 31 8.01 -0.08 -6.52
CA THR A 31 8.61 0.24 -7.79
C THR A 31 8.26 -0.84 -8.84
N SER A 32 7.67 -1.98 -8.44
CA SER A 32 7.06 -3.02 -9.30
C SER A 32 6.18 -4.04 -8.54
N LEU A 33 5.03 -3.62 -7.98
CA LEU A 33 4.15 -4.52 -7.20
C LEU A 33 3.41 -5.49 -8.12
N SER A 34 3.69 -6.79 -8.00
CA SER A 34 2.85 -7.81 -8.63
C SER A 34 1.51 -7.92 -7.88
N GLY A 35 0.43 -8.25 -8.60
CA GLY A 35 -0.89 -8.43 -7.98
C GLY A 35 -0.92 -9.49 -6.88
N GLU A 36 -0.02 -10.47 -6.94
CA GLU A 36 0.14 -11.50 -5.90
C GLU A 36 0.70 -10.92 -4.59
N ARG A 37 1.74 -10.07 -4.67
CA ARG A 37 2.28 -9.39 -3.50
C ARG A 37 1.25 -8.44 -2.90
N LEU A 38 0.52 -7.73 -3.75
CA LEU A 38 -0.61 -6.89 -3.33
C LEU A 38 -1.63 -7.68 -2.51
N GLY A 39 -2.08 -8.85 -3.00
CA GLY A 39 -3.04 -9.69 -2.28
C GLY A 39 -2.55 -10.12 -0.90
N ARG A 40 -1.26 -10.43 -0.76
CA ARG A 40 -0.67 -10.77 0.56
C ARG A 40 -0.69 -9.60 1.53
N GLU A 41 -0.29 -8.42 1.09
CA GLU A 41 -0.28 -7.22 1.94
C GLU A 41 -1.71 -6.86 2.39
N LEU A 42 -2.69 -6.94 1.47
CA LEU A 42 -4.10 -6.72 1.80
C LEU A 42 -4.64 -7.74 2.81
N ASN A 43 -4.31 -9.02 2.65
CA ASN A 43 -4.70 -10.04 3.63
C ASN A 43 -4.11 -9.76 5.01
N GLN A 44 -2.83 -9.36 5.10
CA GLN A 44 -2.22 -8.99 6.37
C GLN A 44 -2.93 -7.81 7.03
N ILE A 45 -3.34 -6.80 6.25
CA ILE A 45 -4.10 -5.67 6.78
C ILE A 45 -5.47 -6.12 7.31
N GLY A 46 -6.17 -7.00 6.60
CA GLY A 46 -7.46 -7.55 7.05
C GLY A 46 -7.36 -8.45 8.29
N GLU A 47 -6.19 -9.04 8.54
CA GLU A 47 -5.91 -9.84 9.74
C GLU A 47 -5.45 -9.00 10.94
N ARG A 48 -5.12 -7.71 10.76
CA ARG A 48 -4.74 -6.84 11.87
C ARG A 48 -5.98 -6.56 12.74
N PRO A 49 -5.89 -6.80 14.06
CA PRO A 49 -6.95 -6.39 14.97
C PRO A 49 -7.11 -4.87 14.88
N ALA A 50 -8.36 -4.40 14.74
CA ALA A 50 -8.68 -2.98 14.81
C ALA A 50 -8.10 -2.43 16.11
N ILE A 51 -7.24 -1.43 16.00
CA ILE A 51 -6.70 -0.74 17.17
C ILE A 51 -7.85 0.17 17.62
N SER A 52 -8.57 -0.27 18.66
CA SER A 52 -9.65 0.50 19.28
C SER A 52 -9.15 1.72 20.04
#